data_AF-A0A516NT97-F1
#
_entry.id   AF-A0A516NT97-F1
#
_cell.length_a   1.000
_cell.length_b   1.000
_cell.length_c   1.000
_cell.angle_alpha   90.00
_cell.angle_beta   90.00
_cell.angle_gamma   90.00
#
_symmetry.space_group_name_H-M   'P 1'
#
loop_
_entity.id
_entity.type
_entity.pdbx_description
1 polymer ?
#
loop_
_entity_poly.entity_id
_entity_poly.type
_entity_poly.pdbx_seq_one_letter_code
_entity_poly.pdbx_strand_id
1 'polypeptide(L)' 'MKTMIDLNDEALALAAKELGTTTKKDTVNAALEFVAARRRRIEQVLNDPFGLGVGSDIGDTEIMRQARR' A
#
# COMPACT_ATOMS: atom_id res chain seq x y z
N MET A 1 22.86 -7.08 -8.12
CA MET A 1 22.63 -7.49 -9.52
C MET A 1 22.48 -6.24 -10.36
N LYS A 2 23.07 -6.17 -11.56
CA LYS A 2 22.80 -5.13 -12.54
C LYS A 2 21.95 -5.73 -13.64
N THR A 3 20.87 -5.05 -13.98
CA THR A 3 19.95 -5.45 -15.04
C THR A 3 19.81 -4.27 -15.98
N MET A 4 20.01 -4.48 -17.27
CA MET A 4 19.69 -3.46 -18.27
C MET A 4 18.21 -3.57 -18.60
N ILE A 5 17.50 -2.45 -18.43
CA ILE A 5 16.08 -2.30 -18.73
C ILE A 5 15.88 -0.94 -19.36
N ASP A 6 14.93 -0.85 -20.29
CA ASP A 6 14.47 0.43 -20.82
C ASP A 6 13.45 1.03 -19.85
N LEU A 7 13.57 2.34 -19.63
CA LEU A 7 12.70 3.09 -18.72
C LEU A 7 12.14 4.30 -19.43
N ASN A 8 10.87 4.59 -19.15
CA ASN A 8 10.28 5.86 -19.54
C ASN A 8 10.81 6.97 -18.60
N ASP A 9 11.59 7.90 -19.16
CA ASP A 9 12.23 8.98 -18.38
C ASP A 9 11.23 9.96 -17.77
N GLU A 10 10.06 10.20 -18.39
CA GLU A 10 9.03 11.07 -17.83
C GLU A 10 8.40 10.44 -16.59
N ALA A 11 8.02 9.16 -16.69
CA ALA A 11 7.48 8.41 -15.56
C ALA A 11 8.49 8.32 -14.42
N LEU A 12 9.77 8.13 -14.73
CA LEU A 12 10.85 8.08 -13.76
C LEU A 12 11.04 9.44 -13.05
N ALA A 13 10.95 10.55 -13.78
CA ALA A 13 11.06 11.89 -13.22
C ALA A 13 9.87 12.22 -12.29
N LEU A 14 8.66 11.81 -12.66
CA LEU A 14 7.47 11.95 -11.81
C LEU A 14 7.62 11.11 -10.54
N ALA A 15 7.98 9.83 -10.67
CA ALA A 15 8.19 8.96 -9.52
C ALA A 15 9.28 9.49 -8.58
N ALA A 16 10.36 10.07 -9.13
CA ALA A 16 11.43 10.66 -8.33
C ALA A 16 10.94 11.85 -7.48
N LYS A 17 10.07 12.70 -8.04
CA LYS A 17 9.46 13.81 -7.32
C LYS A 17 8.52 13.33 -6.22
N GLU A 18 7.66 12.37 -6.53
CA GLU A 18 6.69 11.81 -5.57
C GLU A 18 7.38 11.06 -4.42
N LEU A 19 8.46 10.32 -4.71
CA LEU A 19 9.20 9.54 -3.72
C LEU A 19 10.33 10.31 -3.04
N GLY A 20 10.64 11.53 -3.49
CA GLY A 20 11.72 12.36 -2.96
C GLY A 20 13.12 11.81 -3.21
N THR A 21 13.31 11.03 -4.27
CA THR A 21 14.59 10.39 -4.59
C THR A 21 15.40 11.19 -5.61
N THR A 22 16.72 11.11 -5.52
CA THR A 22 17.63 11.90 -6.36
C THR A 22 18.33 11.08 -7.45
N THR A 23 18.35 9.75 -7.34
CA THR A 23 18.98 8.87 -8.32
C THR A 23 17.98 7.92 -8.97
N LYS A 24 18.20 7.59 -10.26
CA LYS A 24 17.33 6.66 -11.02
C LYS A 24 17.18 5.31 -10.31
N LYS A 25 18.29 4.77 -9.76
CA LYS A 25 18.30 3.50 -9.02
C LYS A 25 17.43 3.58 -7.77
N ASP A 26 17.56 4.65 -7.00
CA ASP A 26 16.81 4.81 -5.75
C ASP A 26 15.32 4.98 -6.04
N THR A 27 14.97 5.75 -7.08
CA THR A 27 13.58 5.87 -7.54
C THR A 27 12.98 4.51 -7.89
N VAL A 28 13.70 3.70 -8.68
CA VAL A 28 13.21 2.37 -9.10
C VAL A 28 13.05 1.44 -7.90
N ASN A 29 14.04 1.38 -7.00
CA ASN A 29 13.95 0.52 -5.83
C ASN A 29 12.82 0.96 -4.89
N ALA A 30 12.71 2.26 -4.61
CA ALA A 30 11.66 2.80 -3.76
C ALA A 30 10.26 2.56 -4.37
N ALA A 31 10.12 2.69 -5.69
CA ALA A 31 8.86 2.40 -6.38
C ALA A 31 8.47 0.92 -6.26
N LEU A 32 9.42 0.00 -6.44
CA LEU A 32 9.18 -1.43 -6.29
C LEU A 32 8.79 -1.81 -4.85
N GLU A 33 9.50 -1.26 -3.87
CA GLU A 33 9.17 -1.44 -2.45
C GLU A 33 7.79 -0.90 -2.11
N PHE A 34 7.44 0.28 -2.64
CA PHE A 34 6.13 0.89 -2.45
C PHE A 34 5.00 0.01 -3.00
N VAL A 35 5.16 -0.54 -4.20
CA VAL A 35 4.17 -1.44 -4.81
C VAL A 35 4.05 -2.74 -4.02
N ALA A 36 5.18 -3.34 -3.60
CA ALA A 36 5.17 -4.55 -2.78
C ALA A 36 4.51 -4.31 -1.41
N ALA A 37 4.79 -3.17 -0.77
CA ALA A 37 4.16 -2.78 0.48
C ALA A 37 2.65 -2.54 0.29
N ARG A 38 2.26 -1.86 -0.79
CA ARG A 38 0.85 -1.68 -1.15
C ARG A 38 0.13 -3.01 -1.33
N ARG A 39 0.75 -3.97 -2.04
CA ARG A 39 0.18 -5.31 -2.22
C ARG A 39 0.00 -6.02 -0.88
N ARG A 40 1.01 -6.01 -0.02
CA ARG A 40 0.95 -6.61 1.32
C ARG A 40 -0.16 -6.02 2.18
N ARG A 41 -0.35 -4.69 2.16
CA ARG A 41 -1.47 -4.02 2.87
C ARG A 41 -2.83 -4.50 2.37
N ILE A 42 -2.99 -4.64 1.06
CA ILE A 42 -4.24 -5.14 0.47
C ILE A 42 -4.48 -6.61 0.85
N GLU A 43 -3.46 -7.45 0.75
CA GLU A 43 -3.58 -8.86 1.14
C GLU A 43 -3.89 -9.03 2.63
N GLN A 44 -3.31 -8.21 3.50
CA GLN A 44 -3.65 -8.19 4.93
C GLN A 44 -5.14 -7.91 5.14
N VAL A 45 -5.68 -6.89 4.47
CA VAL A 45 -7.11 -6.54 4.55
C VAL A 45 -8.00 -7.66 4.00
N LEU A 46 -7.61 -8.30 2.90
CA LEU A 46 -8.42 -9.34 2.26
C LEU A 46 -8.38 -10.69 3.01
N ASN A 47 -7.26 -11.00 3.67
CA ASN A 47 -7.09 -12.24 4.42
C ASN A 47 -7.58 -12.12 5.87
N ASP A 48 -7.79 -10.91 6.36
CA ASP A 48 -8.47 -10.67 7.63
C ASP A 48 -9.99 -10.88 7.44
N PRO A 49 -10.60 -11.89 8.10
CA PRO A 49 -12.04 -12.14 8.03
C PRO A 49 -12.90 -10.92 8.39
N PHE A 50 -12.34 -9.95 9.12
CA PHE A 50 -13.00 -8.73 9.54
C PHE A 50 -12.43 -7.47 8.87
N GLY A 51 -11.45 -7.61 7.97
CA GLY A 51 -10.67 -6.50 7.40
C GLY A 51 -11.49 -5.54 6.52
N LEU A 52 -12.64 -5.98 6.00
CA LEU A 52 -13.58 -5.13 5.26
C LEU A 52 -14.70 -4.55 6.15
N GLY A 53 -14.59 -4.67 7.47
CA GLY A 53 -15.58 -4.14 8.40
C GLY A 53 -16.89 -4.92 8.35
N VAL A 54 -16.82 -6.25 8.32
CA VAL A 54 -17.98 -7.16 8.53
C VAL A 54 -17.68 -8.09 9.70
N GLY A 55 -17.33 -7.49 10.83
CA GLY A 55 -17.28 -8.15 12.14
C GLY A 55 -18.54 -8.97 12.39
N SER A 56 -18.42 -10.15 13.00
CA SER A 56 -19.60 -10.93 13.43
C SER A 56 -20.47 -10.15 14.42
N ASP A 57 -19.88 -9.15 15.09
CA ASP A 57 -20.47 -8.24 16.06
C ASP A 57 -21.03 -6.94 15.45
N ILE A 58 -20.91 -6.72 14.13
CA ILE A 58 -21.30 -5.45 13.52
C ILE A 58 -22.81 -5.20 13.55
N GLY A 59 -23.61 -6.23 13.79
CA GLY A 59 -25.06 -6.14 14.03
C GLY A 59 -25.46 -6.19 15.50
N ASP A 60 -24.50 -6.28 16.43
CA ASP A 60 -24.78 -6.42 17.86
C ASP A 60 -25.16 -5.06 18.48
N THR A 61 -26.39 -4.98 18.98
CA THR A 61 -26.94 -3.75 19.56
C THR A 61 -26.26 -3.32 20.85
N GLU A 62 -25.68 -4.24 21.63
CA GLU A 62 -24.95 -3.91 22.86
C GLU A 62 -23.57 -3.33 22.53
N ILE A 63 -22.85 -3.91 21.57
CA ILE A 63 -21.57 -3.38 21.07
C ILE A 63 -21.77 -1.97 20.48
N MET A 64 -22.82 -1.77 19.67
CA MET A 64 -23.17 -0.45 19.14
C MET A 64 -23.47 0.59 20.23
N ARG A 65 -24.12 0.17 21.32
CA ARG A 65 -24.47 1.06 22.44
C ARG A 65 -23.22 1.48 23.22
N GLN A 66 -22.24 0.59 23.36
CA GLN A 66 -20.98 0.87 24.05
C GLN A 66 -20.07 1.82 23.26
N ALA A 67 -20.04 1.72 21.92
CA ALA A 67 -19.22 2.59 21.07
C ALA A 67 -19.67 4.07 21.02
N ARG A 68 -20.90 4.38 21.45
CA ARG A 68 -21.46 5.74 21.48
C ARG A 68 -21.16 6.52 22.76
N ARG A 69 -20.48 5.91 23.74
CA ARG A 69 -20.14 6.54 25.02
C ARG A 69 -18.83 7.29 24.98
#